data_AF-A0A7W2D8P4-F1
#
_entry.id   AF-A0A7W2D8P4-F1
#
_cell.length_a   1.000
_cell.length_b   1.000
_cell.length_c   1.000
_cell.angle_alpha   90.00
_cell.angle_beta   90.00
_cell.angle_gamma   90.00
#
_symmetry.space_group_name_H-M   'P 1'
#
loop_
_entity.id
_entity.type
_entity.pdbx_description
1 polymer ?
#
loop_
_entity_poly.entity_id
_entity_poly.type
_entity_poly.pdbx_seq_one_letter_code
_entity_poly.pdbx_strand_id
1 'polypeptide(L)'
;IEHRLFSHITHNWRGRPLTSHEVVIETIAATRTRAGLRVEAHLDPGDYPTGIAISKDRFAALPLVRHEVHGQWNYTLLPEPSTPQVSAAGEAHGVADRRRELLTRLADPRLTGLSSTELADLCAELAPLQAARAQERYSEQRGGRARRATGNQRAKPLFDDATRVMLTLLYQRQVCSMKLLGDMLEVTPTCIGHLVAETRRVLEDHGHQPGYAPSRFTTADALMAFLDTAETPTRTRIMESLSHPRLTGMSRAELDALARRLAPRQVAQVERASYQRRGADRQPGSRGGVFPQKLGARERVVVAILYLRKLCTLDVLADVLGDVSRSSIGNVVREIRPLLAEGGLLPPPATTRYRTATELLAAADEETDTPTS
;
A
#
# COMPACT_ATOMS: atom_id res chain seq x y z
N ILE A 1 -14.82 6.49 -28.07
CA ILE A 1 -16.11 7.23 -27.95
C ILE A 1 -15.88 8.61 -28.53
N GLU A 2 -16.66 9.01 -29.54
CA GLU A 2 -16.47 10.30 -30.20
C GLU A 2 -16.89 11.45 -29.26
N HIS A 3 -15.98 12.34 -28.87
CA HIS A 3 -16.26 13.42 -27.91
C HIS A 3 -17.40 14.36 -28.34
N ARG A 4 -17.71 14.42 -29.64
CA ARG A 4 -18.78 15.26 -30.21
C ARG A 4 -20.18 14.68 -29.96
N LEU A 5 -20.27 13.37 -29.67
CA LEU A 5 -21.50 12.65 -29.35
C LEU A 5 -22.30 13.30 -28.21
N PHE A 6 -21.62 13.63 -27.12
CA PHE A 6 -22.26 14.08 -25.88
C PHE A 6 -23.08 15.37 -26.07
N SER A 7 -22.62 16.29 -26.93
CA SER A 7 -23.36 17.52 -27.24
C SER A 7 -24.73 17.25 -27.88
N HIS A 8 -24.82 16.23 -28.73
CA HIS A 8 -26.06 15.83 -29.38
C HIS A 8 -26.99 15.08 -28.43
N ILE A 9 -26.46 14.23 -27.55
CA ILE A 9 -27.23 13.59 -26.47
C ILE A 9 -27.85 14.66 -25.56
N THR A 10 -27.08 15.66 -25.14
CA THR A 10 -27.59 16.75 -24.29
C THR A 10 -28.74 17.51 -24.97
N HIS A 11 -28.69 17.73 -26.28
CA HIS A 11 -29.79 18.34 -27.02
C HIS A 11 -31.07 17.49 -26.96
N ASN A 12 -30.93 16.17 -27.14
CA ASN A 12 -32.04 15.22 -27.05
C ASN A 12 -32.65 15.11 -25.64
N TRP A 13 -31.89 15.43 -24.60
CA TRP A 13 -32.34 15.44 -23.21
C TRP A 13 -33.00 16.75 -22.79
N ARG A 14 -32.89 17.81 -23.59
CA ARG A 14 -33.39 19.14 -23.22
C ARG A 14 -34.90 19.11 -22.95
N GLY A 15 -35.28 19.48 -21.73
CA GLY A 15 -36.69 19.53 -21.31
C GLY A 15 -37.34 18.17 -21.09
N ARG A 16 -36.57 17.07 -21.10
CA ARG A 16 -37.06 15.72 -20.83
C ARG A 16 -36.63 15.25 -19.43
N PRO A 17 -37.55 14.89 -18.55
CA PRO A 17 -37.20 14.33 -17.24
C PRO A 17 -36.64 12.90 -17.41
N LEU A 18 -35.41 12.67 -16.92
CA LEU A 18 -34.72 11.37 -16.98
C LEU A 18 -35.13 10.52 -15.77
N THR A 19 -36.36 10.03 -15.76
CA THR A 19 -36.97 9.37 -14.59
C THR A 19 -36.67 7.88 -14.46
N SER A 20 -36.14 7.23 -15.50
CA SER A 20 -35.78 5.81 -15.50
C SER A 20 -34.57 5.51 -16.38
N HIS A 21 -33.91 4.37 -16.15
CA HIS A 21 -32.82 3.89 -17.02
C HIS A 21 -33.27 3.70 -18.48
N GLU A 22 -34.50 3.22 -18.68
CA GLU A 22 -35.11 3.04 -20.01
C GLU A 22 -35.22 4.38 -20.76
N VAL A 23 -35.76 5.42 -20.12
CA VAL A 23 -35.86 6.76 -20.71
C VAL A 23 -34.47 7.30 -21.07
N VAL A 24 -33.46 7.06 -20.22
CA VAL A 24 -32.07 7.46 -20.51
C VAL A 24 -31.54 6.73 -21.75
N ILE A 25 -31.73 5.42 -21.84
CA ILE A 25 -31.22 4.60 -22.95
C ILE A 25 -31.88 4.97 -24.27
N GLU A 26 -33.22 5.05 -24.30
CA GLU A 26 -33.97 5.40 -25.51
C GLU A 26 -33.60 6.79 -26.02
N THR A 27 -33.42 7.76 -25.13
CA THR A 27 -33.06 9.12 -25.52
C THR A 27 -31.62 9.25 -26.02
N ILE A 28 -30.68 8.44 -25.52
CA ILE A 28 -29.33 8.33 -26.09
C ILE A 28 -29.40 7.69 -27.48
N ALA A 29 -30.09 6.54 -27.61
CA ALA A 29 -30.20 5.80 -28.87
C ALA A 29 -30.92 6.60 -29.98
N ALA A 30 -31.80 7.53 -29.60
CA ALA A 30 -32.46 8.46 -30.53
C ALA A 30 -31.50 9.52 -31.13
N THR A 31 -30.24 9.59 -30.69
CA THR A 31 -29.28 10.58 -31.16
C THR A 31 -28.82 10.30 -32.59
N ARG A 32 -29.18 11.22 -33.50
CA ARG A 32 -28.81 11.16 -34.91
C ARG A 32 -28.38 12.55 -35.41
N THR A 33 -27.40 12.60 -36.31
CA THR A 33 -26.97 13.87 -36.94
C THR A 33 -27.14 13.80 -38.45
N ARG A 34 -27.28 14.96 -39.11
CA ARG A 34 -27.36 15.06 -40.59
C ARG A 34 -26.11 14.52 -41.28
N ALA A 35 -24.97 14.54 -40.59
CA ALA A 35 -23.70 13.99 -41.06
C ALA A 35 -23.59 12.45 -40.93
N GLY A 36 -24.65 11.78 -40.43
CA GLY A 36 -24.73 10.32 -40.43
C GLY A 36 -24.42 9.63 -39.10
N LEU A 37 -24.16 10.36 -38.00
CA LEU A 37 -23.96 9.75 -36.68
C LEU A 37 -25.21 8.97 -36.27
N ARG A 38 -25.01 7.72 -35.84
CA ARG A 38 -26.03 6.85 -35.21
C ARG A 38 -25.46 6.34 -33.90
N VAL A 39 -26.31 6.25 -32.89
CA VAL A 39 -25.91 5.91 -31.53
C VAL A 39 -26.72 4.72 -31.07
N GLU A 40 -26.03 3.72 -30.55
CA GLU A 40 -26.64 2.58 -29.87
C GLU A 40 -26.33 2.72 -28.38
N ALA A 41 -27.32 2.39 -27.54
CA ALA A 41 -27.20 2.47 -26.10
C ALA A 41 -27.85 1.24 -25.48
N HIS A 42 -27.20 0.67 -24.48
CA HIS A 42 -27.67 -0.50 -23.76
C HIS A 42 -27.47 -0.28 -22.27
N LEU A 43 -28.38 -0.81 -21.45
CA LEU A 43 -28.14 -0.92 -20.02
C LEU A 43 -27.09 -1.99 -19.81
N ASP A 44 -26.02 -1.64 -19.12
CA ASP A 44 -25.10 -2.62 -18.57
C ASP A 44 -25.48 -2.88 -17.11
N PRO A 45 -26.08 -4.05 -16.79
CA PRO A 45 -26.43 -4.40 -15.41
C PRO A 45 -25.22 -4.92 -14.63
N GLY A 46 -24.02 -4.90 -15.23
CA GLY A 46 -22.78 -5.34 -14.60
C GLY A 46 -22.50 -4.60 -13.30
N ASP A 47 -21.95 -5.33 -12.34
CA ASP A 47 -21.47 -4.76 -11.09
C ASP A 47 -20.10 -4.10 -11.30
N TYR A 48 -20.06 -2.77 -11.15
CA TYR A 48 -18.84 -1.98 -11.26
C TYR A 48 -18.39 -1.47 -9.89
N PRO A 49 -17.61 -2.25 -9.12
CA PRO A 49 -17.13 -1.81 -7.82
C PRO A 49 -16.22 -0.60 -7.99
N THR A 50 -16.39 0.38 -7.12
CA THR A 50 -15.59 1.61 -7.15
C THR A 50 -14.18 1.36 -6.61
N GLY A 51 -13.23 2.20 -7.03
CA GLY A 51 -11.86 2.15 -6.54
C GLY A 51 -10.92 1.20 -7.29
N ILE A 52 -11.39 0.53 -8.35
CA ILE A 52 -10.53 -0.16 -9.31
C ILE A 52 -9.61 0.86 -10.00
N ALA A 53 -8.34 0.49 -10.20
CA ALA A 53 -7.37 1.27 -10.95
C ALA A 53 -6.55 0.36 -11.87
N ILE A 54 -6.17 0.86 -13.05
CA ILE A 54 -5.26 0.15 -13.94
C ILE A 54 -3.83 0.59 -13.59
N SER A 55 -2.90 -0.37 -13.47
CA SER A 55 -1.49 -0.07 -13.20
C SER A 55 -0.88 0.73 -14.35
N LYS A 56 0.16 1.52 -14.05
CA LYS A 56 0.85 2.33 -15.07
C LYS A 56 1.47 1.45 -16.15
N ASP A 57 2.09 0.34 -15.76
CA ASP A 57 2.78 -0.56 -16.67
C ASP A 57 1.78 -1.21 -17.64
N ARG A 58 0.59 -1.59 -17.13
CA ARG A 58 -0.47 -2.14 -17.97
C ARG A 58 -1.07 -1.10 -18.91
N PHE A 59 -1.25 0.13 -18.44
CA PHE A 59 -1.69 1.23 -19.31
C PHE A 59 -0.64 1.54 -20.40
N ALA A 60 0.65 1.45 -20.06
CA ALA A 60 1.75 1.63 -21.00
C ALA A 60 1.86 0.48 -22.02
N ALA A 61 1.44 -0.72 -21.65
CA ALA A 61 1.42 -1.91 -22.50
C ALA A 61 0.25 -1.92 -23.51
N LEU A 62 -0.70 -0.99 -23.42
CA LEU A 62 -1.78 -0.87 -24.41
C LEU A 62 -1.18 -0.56 -25.79
N PRO A 63 -1.64 -1.21 -26.88
CA PRO A 63 -1.19 -0.94 -28.24
C PRO A 63 -1.78 0.39 -28.76
N LEU A 64 -1.34 1.49 -28.15
CA LEU A 64 -1.89 2.82 -28.31
C LEU A 64 -0.93 3.68 -29.15
N VAL A 65 -1.37 4.04 -30.36
CA VAL A 65 -0.67 4.96 -31.26
C VAL A 65 -1.22 6.37 -31.02
N ARG A 66 -0.42 7.24 -30.40
CA ARG A 66 -0.79 8.65 -30.20
C ARG A 66 -0.66 9.42 -31.51
N HIS A 67 -1.64 10.25 -31.85
CA HIS A 67 -1.59 11.10 -33.03
C HIS A 67 -0.70 12.33 -32.80
N GLU A 68 -0.18 12.93 -33.87
CA GLU A 68 0.68 14.12 -33.79
C GLU A 68 -0.04 15.32 -33.17
N VAL A 69 -1.30 15.51 -33.53
CA VAL A 69 -2.13 16.62 -33.03
C VAL A 69 -2.91 16.17 -31.81
N HIS A 70 -2.58 16.75 -30.65
CA HIS A 70 -3.19 16.45 -29.35
C HIS A 70 -3.14 14.97 -28.96
N GLY A 71 -1.99 14.30 -29.16
CA GLY A 71 -1.81 12.86 -28.89
C GLY A 71 -2.11 12.37 -27.47
N GLN A 72 -2.23 13.25 -26.48
CA GLN A 72 -2.73 12.90 -25.15
C GLN A 72 -4.23 12.52 -25.15
N TRP A 73 -4.99 13.03 -26.12
CA TRP A 73 -6.45 12.88 -26.25
C TRP A 73 -6.81 12.10 -27.51
N ASN A 74 -6.02 12.28 -28.58
CA ASN A 74 -6.23 11.65 -29.88
C ASN A 74 -5.27 10.48 -30.06
N TYR A 75 -5.80 9.27 -30.02
CA TYR A 75 -5.03 8.05 -30.18
C TYR A 75 -5.83 6.96 -30.89
N THR A 76 -5.13 6.06 -31.55
CA THR A 76 -5.68 4.83 -32.11
C THR A 76 -5.24 3.65 -31.24
N LEU A 77 -6.22 2.88 -30.73
CA LEU A 77 -5.97 1.60 -30.09
C LEU A 77 -5.98 0.53 -31.18
N LEU A 78 -4.85 -0.15 -31.38
CA LEU A 78 -4.74 -1.23 -32.37
C LEU A 78 -5.32 -2.53 -31.80
N PRO A 79 -5.92 -3.38 -32.65
CA PRO A 79 -6.52 -4.65 -32.21
C PRO A 79 -5.49 -5.70 -31.79
N GLU A 80 -4.22 -5.56 -32.17
CA GLU A 80 -3.16 -6.50 -31.80
C GLU A 80 -2.10 -5.85 -30.90
N PRO A 81 -1.61 -6.57 -29.87
CA PRO A 81 -0.45 -6.16 -29.11
C PRO A 81 0.78 -6.21 -30.04
N SER A 82 1.37 -5.05 -30.33
CA SER A 82 2.54 -4.93 -31.20
C SER A 82 3.83 -5.57 -30.65
N THR A 83 3.78 -6.22 -29.47
CA THR A 83 4.91 -6.95 -28.88
C THR A 83 4.40 -8.15 -28.07
N PRO A 84 4.92 -9.38 -28.26
CA PRO A 84 4.52 -10.53 -27.47
C PRO A 84 5.32 -10.60 -26.16
N GLN A 85 5.13 -9.68 -25.21
CA GLN A 85 5.73 -9.84 -23.86
C GLN A 85 4.92 -9.14 -22.75
N VAL A 86 3.82 -9.77 -22.31
CA VAL A 86 3.55 -10.20 -20.93
C VAL A 86 2.62 -11.40 -21.06
N SER A 87 2.95 -12.51 -20.40
CA SER A 87 2.34 -13.83 -20.53
C SER A 87 0.82 -13.85 -20.80
N ALA A 88 0.43 -14.28 -22.00
CA ALA A 88 -0.97 -14.55 -22.39
C ALA A 88 -1.67 -15.59 -21.47
N ALA A 89 -0.91 -16.35 -20.67
CA ALA A 89 -1.47 -17.24 -19.65
C ALA A 89 -2.25 -16.51 -18.53
N GLY A 90 -2.02 -15.21 -18.32
CA GLY A 90 -2.72 -14.38 -17.33
C GLY A 90 -3.98 -13.66 -17.84
N GLU A 91 -4.25 -13.68 -19.15
CA GLU A 91 -5.40 -13.01 -19.78
C GLU A 91 -6.66 -13.86 -19.82
N ALA A 92 -6.55 -15.19 -19.68
CA ALA A 92 -7.70 -16.10 -19.60
C ALA A 92 -8.61 -15.84 -18.37
N HIS A 93 -8.05 -15.19 -17.35
CA HIS A 93 -8.71 -14.86 -16.09
C HIS A 93 -8.87 -13.34 -16.00
N GLY A 94 -10.10 -12.85 -15.79
CA GLY A 94 -10.39 -11.42 -15.68
C GLY A 94 -9.61 -10.75 -14.54
N VAL A 95 -9.59 -9.40 -14.50
CA VAL A 95 -8.94 -8.63 -13.41
C VAL A 95 -9.40 -9.09 -12.03
N ALA A 96 -10.67 -9.49 -11.90
CA ALA A 96 -11.24 -10.01 -10.68
C ALA A 96 -10.60 -11.33 -10.22
N ASP A 97 -10.34 -12.25 -11.14
CA ASP A 97 -9.74 -13.55 -10.83
C ASP A 97 -8.27 -13.42 -10.44
N ARG A 98 -7.49 -12.59 -11.15
CA ARG A 98 -6.11 -12.31 -10.76
C ARG A 98 -6.02 -11.67 -9.39
N ARG A 99 -6.93 -10.75 -9.08
CA ARG A 99 -7.02 -10.14 -7.75
C ARG A 99 -7.34 -11.20 -6.70
N ARG A 100 -8.31 -12.09 -6.96
CA ARG A 100 -8.66 -13.18 -6.05
C ARG A 100 -7.47 -14.10 -5.78
N GLU A 101 -6.76 -14.50 -6.82
CA GLU A 101 -5.55 -15.33 -6.68
C GLU A 101 -4.47 -14.63 -5.84
N LEU A 102 -4.21 -13.35 -6.12
CA LEU A 102 -3.26 -12.58 -5.35
C LEU A 102 -3.68 -12.43 -3.88
N LEU A 103 -4.97 -12.20 -3.60
CA LEU A 103 -5.48 -12.13 -2.24
C LEU A 103 -5.26 -13.45 -1.48
N THR A 104 -5.47 -14.59 -2.13
CA THR A 104 -5.15 -15.91 -1.56
C THR A 104 -3.67 -15.98 -1.17
N ARG A 105 -2.77 -15.55 -2.05
CA ARG A 105 -1.32 -15.53 -1.77
C ARG A 105 -0.94 -14.56 -0.66
N LEU A 106 -1.62 -13.42 -0.54
CA LEU A 106 -1.38 -12.41 0.49
C LEU A 106 -1.87 -12.84 1.89
N ALA A 107 -2.70 -13.89 1.98
CA ALA A 107 -3.13 -14.48 3.25
C ALA A 107 -2.05 -15.35 3.92
N ASP A 108 -0.86 -15.45 3.33
CA ASP A 108 0.25 -16.25 3.83
C ASP A 108 0.62 -15.89 5.29
N PRO A 109 0.75 -16.89 6.19
CA PRO A 109 1.09 -16.68 7.61
C PRO A 109 2.37 -15.90 7.85
N ARG A 110 3.35 -16.00 6.95
CA ARG A 110 4.61 -15.24 7.06
C ARG A 110 4.39 -13.74 6.90
N LEU A 111 3.34 -13.34 6.18
CA LEU A 111 2.95 -11.95 6.00
C LEU A 111 1.98 -11.49 7.09
N THR A 112 0.89 -12.24 7.30
CA THR A 112 -0.19 -11.89 8.24
C THR A 112 0.20 -12.07 9.69
N GLY A 113 1.19 -12.93 9.98
CA GLY A 113 1.58 -13.32 11.33
C GLY A 113 0.62 -14.29 12.02
N LEU A 114 -0.38 -14.80 11.30
CA LEU A 114 -1.41 -15.70 11.80
C LEU A 114 -1.46 -16.93 10.90
N SER A 115 -1.63 -18.12 11.49
CA SER A 115 -2.00 -19.31 10.72
C SER A 115 -3.32 -19.09 9.98
N SER A 116 -3.59 -19.92 8.97
CA SER A 116 -4.84 -19.84 8.20
C SER A 116 -6.09 -20.01 9.09
N THR A 117 -5.99 -20.85 10.12
CA THR A 117 -7.07 -21.06 11.11
C THR A 117 -7.23 -19.85 12.02
N GLU A 118 -6.15 -19.33 12.60
CA GLU A 118 -6.21 -18.13 13.46
C GLU A 118 -6.73 -16.91 12.69
N LEU A 119 -6.34 -16.76 11.42
CA LEU A 119 -6.84 -15.68 10.57
C LEU A 119 -8.34 -15.84 10.30
N ALA A 120 -8.81 -17.07 10.02
CA ALA A 120 -10.22 -17.35 9.80
C ALA A 120 -11.05 -17.11 11.07
N ASP A 121 -10.56 -17.58 12.23
CA ASP A 121 -11.20 -17.38 13.53
C ASP A 121 -11.31 -15.88 13.87
N LEU A 122 -10.21 -15.13 13.70
CA LEU A 122 -10.22 -13.68 13.89
C LEU A 122 -11.23 -13.00 12.94
N CYS A 123 -11.30 -13.40 11.67
CA CYS A 123 -12.28 -12.84 10.74
C CYS A 123 -13.72 -13.17 11.17
N ALA A 124 -13.98 -14.37 11.66
CA ALA A 124 -15.29 -14.78 12.16
C ALA A 124 -15.69 -14.00 13.42
N GLU A 125 -14.76 -13.78 14.35
CA GLU A 125 -14.97 -12.99 15.57
C GLU A 125 -15.27 -11.51 15.26
N LEU A 126 -14.60 -10.93 14.25
CA LEU A 126 -14.77 -9.52 13.90
C LEU A 126 -15.97 -9.25 12.99
N ALA A 127 -16.51 -10.26 12.30
CA ALA A 127 -17.61 -10.10 11.35
C ALA A 127 -18.85 -9.40 11.94
N PRO A 128 -19.33 -9.72 13.16
CA PRO A 128 -20.45 -9.00 13.78
C PRO A 128 -20.16 -7.52 14.03
N LEU A 129 -18.93 -7.18 14.48
CA LEU A 129 -18.50 -5.81 14.72
C LEU A 129 -18.40 -5.01 13.41
N GLN A 130 -17.89 -5.62 12.35
CA GLN A 130 -17.83 -5.02 11.02
C GLN A 130 -19.23 -4.76 10.45
N ALA A 131 -20.15 -5.72 10.60
CA ALA A 131 -21.54 -5.59 10.17
C ALA A 131 -22.29 -4.48 10.92
N ALA A 132 -22.14 -4.41 12.25
CA ALA A 132 -22.74 -3.36 13.08
C ALA A 132 -22.28 -1.96 12.64
N ARG A 133 -20.96 -1.77 12.45
CA ARG A 133 -20.39 -0.50 11.99
C ARG A 133 -20.75 -0.16 10.54
N ALA A 134 -20.87 -1.15 9.66
CA ALA A 134 -21.40 -0.92 8.32
C ALA A 134 -22.84 -0.37 8.40
N GLN A 135 -23.67 -0.97 9.25
CA GLN A 135 -25.05 -0.55 9.44
C GLN A 135 -25.20 0.84 10.06
N GLU A 136 -24.36 1.20 11.05
CA GLU A 136 -24.29 2.54 11.63
C GLU A 136 -23.96 3.59 10.56
N ARG A 137 -22.89 3.37 9.79
CA ARG A 137 -22.51 4.26 8.68
C ARG A 137 -23.64 4.43 7.68
N TYR A 138 -24.31 3.34 7.32
CA TYR A 138 -25.45 3.43 6.43
C TYR A 138 -26.62 4.20 7.04
N SER A 139 -26.81 4.13 8.36
CA SER A 139 -27.81 4.92 9.08
C SER A 139 -27.46 6.42 9.03
N GLU A 140 -26.21 6.77 9.31
CA GLU A 140 -25.71 8.14 9.29
C GLU A 140 -25.81 8.77 7.90
N GLN A 141 -25.34 8.07 6.85
CA GLN A 141 -25.43 8.54 5.46
C GLN A 141 -26.86 8.78 5.00
N ARG A 142 -27.83 8.03 5.57
CA ARG A 142 -29.25 8.19 5.28
C ARG A 142 -29.94 9.25 6.16
N GLY A 143 -29.27 9.76 7.19
CA GLY A 143 -29.88 10.64 8.20
C GLY A 143 -30.98 9.96 9.04
N GLY A 144 -30.95 8.62 9.19
CA GLY A 144 -31.92 7.87 10.01
C GLY A 144 -32.32 6.48 9.49
N ARG A 145 -33.43 5.95 10.05
CA ARG A 145 -33.93 4.59 9.79
C ARG A 145 -34.33 4.41 8.33
N ALA A 146 -34.03 3.24 7.76
CA ALA A 146 -34.32 2.93 6.37
C ALA A 146 -35.83 3.06 6.07
N ARG A 147 -36.19 3.97 5.16
CA ARG A 147 -37.51 4.02 4.53
C ARG A 147 -37.57 2.94 3.43
N ARG A 148 -38.72 2.27 3.26
CA ARG A 148 -38.87 1.17 2.30
C ARG A 148 -38.41 1.59 0.90
N ALA A 149 -37.74 0.64 0.24
CA ALA A 149 -36.77 0.83 -0.83
C ALA A 149 -37.31 1.48 -2.11
N THR A 150 -36.56 2.48 -2.60
CA THR A 150 -36.50 2.85 -4.01
C THR A 150 -35.06 2.60 -4.46
N GLY A 151 -34.84 1.69 -5.42
CA GLY A 151 -33.56 1.50 -6.12
C GLY A 151 -32.44 0.87 -5.29
N ASN A 152 -32.55 -0.44 -5.02
CA ASN A 152 -31.50 -1.24 -4.41
C ASN A 152 -30.42 -1.59 -5.45
N GLN A 153 -29.42 -0.73 -5.64
CA GLN A 153 -28.09 -1.14 -6.11
C GLN A 153 -27.04 -0.25 -5.43
N ARG A 154 -26.82 -0.47 -4.13
CA ARG A 154 -25.65 0.12 -3.48
C ARG A 154 -24.43 -0.66 -3.95
N ALA A 155 -23.41 0.04 -4.46
CA ALA A 155 -22.20 -0.56 -4.98
C ALA A 155 -21.65 -1.57 -3.96
N LYS A 156 -21.59 -2.84 -4.36
CA LYS A 156 -20.99 -3.90 -3.57
C LYS A 156 -19.52 -3.49 -3.29
N PRO A 157 -19.07 -3.53 -2.02
CA PRO A 157 -17.69 -3.20 -1.73
C PRO A 157 -16.77 -4.15 -2.49
N LEU A 158 -15.67 -3.62 -3.01
CA LEU A 158 -14.71 -4.38 -3.82
C LEU A 158 -14.08 -5.56 -3.04
N PHE A 159 -13.90 -5.38 -1.74
CA PHE A 159 -13.33 -6.37 -0.83
C PHE A 159 -14.36 -6.73 0.25
N ASP A 160 -14.48 -8.02 0.52
CA ASP A 160 -15.27 -8.56 1.64
C ASP A 160 -14.58 -8.30 2.99
N ASP A 161 -15.30 -8.58 4.08
CA ASP A 161 -14.88 -8.26 5.43
C ASP A 161 -13.62 -9.02 5.86
N ALA A 162 -13.46 -10.27 5.45
CA ALA A 162 -12.25 -11.07 5.70
C ALA A 162 -11.02 -10.49 4.98
N THR A 163 -11.17 -10.14 3.69
CA THR A 163 -10.12 -9.48 2.93
C THR A 163 -9.75 -8.13 3.55
N ARG A 164 -10.75 -7.39 4.05
CA ARG A 164 -10.53 -6.11 4.73
C ARG A 164 -9.68 -6.27 6.00
N VAL A 165 -9.88 -7.34 6.77
CA VAL A 165 -9.04 -7.69 7.94
C VAL A 165 -7.62 -8.02 7.49
N MET A 166 -7.47 -8.95 6.54
CA MET A 166 -6.15 -9.36 6.03
C MET A 166 -5.32 -8.18 5.53
N LEU A 167 -5.87 -7.33 4.65
CA LEU A 167 -5.15 -6.17 4.11
C LEU A 167 -4.79 -5.16 5.21
N THR A 168 -5.60 -5.07 6.27
CA THR A 168 -5.31 -4.21 7.42
C THR A 168 -4.20 -4.78 8.29
N LEU A 169 -4.14 -6.11 8.47
CA LEU A 169 -3.03 -6.79 9.14
C LEU A 169 -1.72 -6.56 8.40
N LEU A 170 -1.68 -6.77 7.08
CA LEU A 170 -0.49 -6.52 6.26
C LEU A 170 0.01 -5.07 6.38
N TYR A 171 -0.94 -4.13 6.44
CA TYR A 171 -0.64 -2.73 6.64
C TYR A 171 -0.08 -2.44 8.04
N GLN A 172 -0.73 -2.94 9.11
CA GLN A 172 -0.29 -2.72 10.50
C GLN A 172 1.07 -3.37 10.77
N ARG A 173 1.30 -4.56 10.19
CA ARG A 173 2.57 -5.29 10.24
C ARG A 173 3.66 -4.66 9.40
N GLN A 174 3.34 -3.63 8.62
CA GLN A 174 4.27 -2.93 7.77
C GLN A 174 4.97 -3.83 6.73
N VAL A 175 4.25 -4.79 6.15
CA VAL A 175 4.77 -5.69 5.11
C VAL A 175 5.15 -4.92 3.83
N CYS A 176 4.26 -4.06 3.34
CA CYS A 176 4.49 -3.27 2.14
C CYS A 176 3.64 -2.00 2.13
N SER A 177 4.02 -1.02 1.29
CA SER A 177 3.31 0.25 1.21
C SER A 177 1.89 0.10 0.65
N MET A 178 0.98 1.02 1.04
CA MET A 178 -0.37 1.10 0.44
C MET A 178 -0.33 1.27 -1.08
N LYS A 179 0.70 1.95 -1.60
CA LYS A 179 0.89 2.14 -3.03
C LYS A 179 1.20 0.81 -3.69
N LEU A 180 2.13 0.03 -3.13
CA LEU A 180 2.49 -1.29 -3.65
C LEU A 180 1.27 -2.23 -3.61
N LEU A 181 0.53 -2.29 -2.51
CA LEU A 181 -0.72 -3.06 -2.44
C LEU A 181 -1.75 -2.61 -3.48
N GLY A 182 -1.91 -1.29 -3.67
CA GLY A 182 -2.83 -0.73 -4.67
C GLY A 182 -2.44 -1.12 -6.09
N ASP A 183 -1.16 -0.99 -6.42
CA ASP A 183 -0.60 -1.35 -7.73
C ASP A 183 -0.77 -2.86 -7.99
N MET A 184 -0.46 -3.72 -7.01
CA MET A 184 -0.60 -5.18 -7.12
C MET A 184 -2.05 -5.66 -7.24
N LEU A 185 -2.98 -5.04 -6.50
CA LEU A 185 -4.40 -5.41 -6.50
C LEU A 185 -5.20 -4.71 -7.61
N GLU A 186 -4.57 -3.88 -8.44
CA GLU A 186 -5.22 -3.03 -9.45
C GLU A 186 -6.35 -2.19 -8.81
N VAL A 187 -6.03 -1.49 -7.71
CA VAL A 187 -6.94 -0.60 -6.97
C VAL A 187 -6.28 0.71 -6.57
N THR A 188 -7.08 1.76 -6.42
CA THR A 188 -6.60 3.05 -5.98
C THR A 188 -6.02 2.98 -4.55
N PRO A 189 -4.92 3.69 -4.23
CA PRO A 189 -4.42 3.77 -2.85
C PRO A 189 -5.42 4.35 -1.85
N THR A 190 -6.43 5.12 -2.31
CA THR A 190 -7.56 5.58 -1.48
C THR A 190 -8.39 4.41 -1.01
N CYS A 191 -8.68 3.45 -1.89
CA CYS A 191 -9.50 2.28 -1.57
C CYS A 191 -8.87 1.52 -0.39
N ILE A 192 -7.58 1.21 -0.49
CA ILE A 192 -6.81 0.58 0.59
C ILE A 192 -6.80 1.45 1.85
N GLY A 193 -6.57 2.76 1.71
CA GLY A 193 -6.50 3.68 2.85
C GLY A 193 -7.82 3.77 3.64
N HIS A 194 -8.95 3.88 2.95
CA HIS A 194 -10.28 3.89 3.57
C HIS A 194 -10.57 2.56 4.27
N LEU A 195 -10.33 1.44 3.58
CA LEU A 195 -10.49 0.09 4.14
C LEU A 195 -9.68 -0.09 5.43
N VAL A 196 -8.39 0.28 5.40
CA VAL A 196 -7.50 0.17 6.56
C VAL A 196 -7.99 1.06 7.71
N ALA A 197 -8.44 2.28 7.43
CA ALA A 197 -8.93 3.19 8.47
C ALA A 197 -10.18 2.65 9.18
N GLU A 198 -11.07 2.00 8.43
CA GLU A 198 -12.29 1.39 8.97
C GLU A 198 -11.99 0.17 9.83
N THR A 199 -11.23 -0.79 9.28
CA THR A 199 -10.99 -2.08 9.93
C THR A 199 -9.97 -1.99 11.07
N ARG A 200 -9.03 -1.04 11.01
CA ARG A 200 -8.05 -0.84 12.09
C ARG A 200 -8.73 -0.62 13.44
N ARG A 201 -9.74 0.24 13.48
CA ARG A 201 -10.47 0.52 14.72
C ARG A 201 -11.16 -0.72 15.27
N VAL A 202 -11.65 -1.60 14.41
CA VAL A 202 -12.27 -2.88 14.82
C VAL A 202 -11.23 -3.81 15.44
N LEU A 203 -10.05 -3.91 14.83
CA LEU A 203 -8.92 -4.67 15.38
C LEU A 203 -8.41 -4.10 16.71
N GLU A 204 -8.33 -2.77 16.82
CA GLU A 204 -7.91 -2.07 18.04
C GLU A 204 -8.91 -2.25 19.19
N ASP A 205 -10.21 -2.14 18.91
CA ASP A 205 -11.27 -2.40 19.91
C ASP A 205 -11.25 -3.85 20.39
N HIS A 206 -10.89 -4.79 19.50
CA HIS A 206 -10.71 -6.21 19.82
C HIS A 206 -9.36 -6.52 20.50
N GLY A 207 -8.52 -5.51 20.74
CA GLY A 207 -7.22 -5.67 21.39
C GLY A 207 -6.15 -6.36 20.54
N HIS A 208 -6.40 -6.60 19.26
CA HIS A 208 -5.47 -7.31 18.40
C HIS A 208 -4.32 -6.40 17.93
N GLN A 209 -3.10 -6.68 18.38
CA GLN A 209 -1.89 -5.98 17.96
C GLN A 209 -0.97 -6.93 17.17
N PRO A 210 -0.98 -6.88 15.83
CA PRO A 210 -0.30 -7.88 15.02
C PRO A 210 1.23 -7.76 15.01
N GLY A 211 1.84 -6.85 15.76
CA GLY A 211 3.29 -6.62 15.74
C GLY A 211 3.81 -6.13 14.38
N TYR A 212 5.12 -6.24 14.14
CA TYR A 212 5.73 -5.95 12.84
C TYR A 212 6.09 -7.25 12.13
N ALA A 213 5.94 -7.28 10.80
CA ALA A 213 6.48 -8.35 9.99
C ALA A 213 8.01 -8.32 10.02
N PRO A 214 8.66 -9.50 10.03
CA PRO A 214 10.12 -9.58 9.98
C PRO A 214 10.67 -9.03 8.66
N SER A 215 9.89 -9.14 7.59
CA SER A 215 10.28 -8.77 6.23
C SER A 215 9.40 -7.66 5.67
N ARG A 216 10.02 -6.81 4.85
CA ARG A 216 9.36 -5.69 4.17
C ARG A 216 9.69 -5.68 2.69
N PHE A 217 8.72 -5.27 1.88
CA PHE A 217 8.82 -5.32 0.44
C PHE A 217 8.53 -3.96 -0.18
N THR A 218 9.45 -3.52 -1.03
CA THR A 218 9.36 -2.28 -1.80
C THR A 218 8.92 -2.50 -3.24
N THR A 219 9.00 -3.75 -3.73
CA THR A 219 8.57 -4.18 -5.07
C THR A 219 7.66 -5.39 -4.99
N ALA A 220 6.82 -5.57 -6.02
CA ALA A 220 5.92 -6.71 -6.14
C ALA A 220 6.74 -8.00 -6.32
N ASP A 221 7.75 -7.97 -7.20
CA ASP A 221 8.58 -9.14 -7.51
C ASP A 221 9.28 -9.70 -6.27
N ALA A 222 9.80 -8.85 -5.39
CA ALA A 222 10.44 -9.30 -4.16
C ALA A 222 9.44 -9.95 -3.19
N LEU A 223 8.21 -9.44 -3.12
CA LEU A 223 7.15 -10.03 -2.31
C LEU A 223 6.71 -11.38 -2.87
N MET A 224 6.53 -11.48 -4.19
CA MET A 224 6.13 -12.72 -4.85
C MET A 224 7.23 -13.78 -4.74
N ALA A 225 8.49 -13.42 -5.00
CA ALA A 225 9.63 -14.32 -4.88
C ALA A 225 9.79 -14.86 -3.44
N PHE A 226 9.56 -14.03 -2.42
CA PHE A 226 9.53 -14.48 -1.02
C PHE A 226 8.43 -15.52 -0.76
N LEU A 227 7.25 -15.29 -1.33
CA LEU A 227 6.14 -16.22 -1.19
C LEU A 227 6.43 -17.56 -1.87
N ASP A 228 7.13 -17.54 -3.01
CA ASP A 228 7.46 -18.74 -3.80
C ASP A 228 8.62 -19.55 -3.20
N THR A 229 9.70 -18.89 -2.76
CA THR A 229 10.97 -19.55 -2.39
C THR A 229 11.15 -19.75 -0.90
N ALA A 230 10.37 -19.05 -0.07
CA ALA A 230 10.58 -18.95 1.38
C ALA A 230 11.95 -18.42 1.82
N GLU A 231 12.75 -17.90 0.90
CA GLU A 231 14.01 -17.26 1.24
C GLU A 231 13.77 -15.91 1.91
N THR A 232 14.41 -15.68 3.05
CA THR A 232 14.41 -14.37 3.72
C THR A 232 14.87 -13.29 2.74
N PRO A 233 14.16 -12.16 2.57
CA PRO A 233 14.55 -11.13 1.63
C PRO A 233 15.92 -10.55 1.98
N THR A 234 16.70 -10.17 0.95
CA THR A 234 18.07 -9.63 1.13
C THR A 234 18.10 -8.47 2.13
N ARG A 235 17.12 -7.57 2.06
CA ARG A 235 16.99 -6.44 3.00
C ARG A 235 16.84 -6.91 4.45
N THR A 236 16.05 -7.95 4.69
CA THR A 236 15.87 -8.52 6.03
C THR A 236 17.18 -9.10 6.56
N ARG A 237 17.90 -9.89 5.74
CA ARG A 237 19.22 -10.46 6.11
C ARG A 237 20.23 -9.36 6.46
N ILE A 238 20.34 -8.34 5.60
CA ILE A 238 21.19 -7.16 5.84
C ILE A 238 20.83 -6.50 7.17
N MET A 239 19.54 -6.27 7.43
CA MET A 239 19.12 -5.63 8.68
C MET A 239 19.36 -6.50 9.91
N GLU A 240 19.31 -7.83 9.79
CA GLU A 240 19.69 -8.76 10.85
C GLU A 240 21.19 -8.67 11.15
N SER A 241 22.05 -8.69 10.14
CA SER A 241 23.51 -8.49 10.29
C SER A 241 23.82 -7.12 10.92
N LEU A 242 23.20 -6.04 10.41
CA LEU A 242 23.38 -4.68 10.97
C LEU A 242 22.86 -4.51 12.40
N SER A 243 21.93 -5.36 12.84
CA SER A 243 21.42 -5.38 14.21
C SER A 243 22.31 -6.15 15.18
N HIS A 244 23.45 -6.70 14.72
CA HIS A 244 24.34 -7.51 15.54
C HIS A 244 24.92 -6.72 16.72
N PRO A 245 24.98 -7.29 17.95
CA PRO A 245 25.47 -6.58 19.13
C PRO A 245 26.89 -6.03 19.02
N ARG A 246 27.79 -6.68 18.26
CA ARG A 246 29.13 -6.14 17.98
C ARG A 246 29.08 -4.79 17.26
N LEU A 247 28.09 -4.58 16.39
CA LEU A 247 27.95 -3.34 15.62
C LEU A 247 27.17 -2.28 16.42
N THR A 248 26.03 -2.66 16.99
CA THR A 248 25.13 -1.73 17.69
C THR A 248 25.58 -1.43 19.12
N GLY A 249 26.40 -2.29 19.73
CA GLY A 249 26.77 -2.23 21.14
C GLY A 249 25.62 -2.55 22.09
N MET A 250 24.53 -3.14 21.60
CA MET A 250 23.33 -3.49 22.37
C MET A 250 22.83 -4.87 21.94
N SER A 251 22.20 -5.61 22.85
CA SER A 251 21.51 -6.84 22.47
C SER A 251 20.36 -6.55 21.50
N ARG A 252 19.96 -7.55 20.70
CA ARG A 252 18.82 -7.43 19.78
C ARG A 252 17.52 -7.07 20.53
N ALA A 253 17.33 -7.65 21.72
CA ALA A 253 16.16 -7.37 22.55
C ALA A 253 16.11 -5.91 23.06
N GLU A 254 17.25 -5.35 23.48
CA GLU A 254 17.34 -3.95 23.89
C GLU A 254 17.12 -3.00 22.70
N LEU A 255 17.64 -3.34 21.53
CA LEU A 255 17.42 -2.59 20.29
C LEU A 255 15.92 -2.56 19.92
N ASP A 256 15.23 -3.69 20.05
CA ASP A 256 13.79 -3.79 19.79
C ASP A 256 12.95 -3.04 20.84
N ALA A 257 13.34 -3.11 22.11
CA ALA A 257 12.73 -2.32 23.18
C ALA A 257 12.90 -0.81 22.93
N LEU A 258 14.10 -0.39 22.51
CA LEU A 258 14.39 1.00 22.16
C LEU A 258 13.56 1.45 20.96
N ALA A 259 13.51 0.66 19.89
CA ALA A 259 12.71 0.95 18.71
C ALA A 259 11.22 1.11 19.05
N ARG A 260 10.66 0.21 19.88
CA ARG A 260 9.28 0.30 20.37
C ARG A 260 9.04 1.55 21.20
N ARG A 261 9.94 1.88 22.12
CA ARG A 261 9.83 3.09 22.96
C ARG A 261 9.85 4.37 22.12
N LEU A 262 10.66 4.42 21.07
CA LEU A 262 10.78 5.61 20.22
C LEU A 262 9.70 5.71 19.14
N ALA A 263 9.03 4.61 18.77
CA ALA A 263 8.08 4.59 17.67
C ALA A 263 6.95 5.64 17.78
N PRO A 264 6.26 5.83 18.93
CA PRO A 264 5.23 6.87 19.06
C PRO A 264 5.77 8.28 18.83
N ARG A 265 6.98 8.57 19.34
CA ARG A 265 7.63 9.87 19.18
C ARG A 265 8.07 10.12 17.73
N GLN A 266 8.56 9.09 17.04
CA GLN A 266 8.88 9.17 15.61
C GLN A 266 7.63 9.49 14.77
N VAL A 267 6.50 8.83 15.05
CA VAL A 267 5.23 9.12 14.36
C VAL A 267 4.78 10.56 14.61
N ALA A 268 4.86 11.03 15.86
CA ALA A 268 4.51 12.40 16.22
C ALA A 268 5.41 13.45 15.52
N GLN A 269 6.72 13.19 15.40
CA GLN A 269 7.64 14.06 14.66
C GLN A 269 7.29 14.15 13.16
N VAL A 270 6.97 13.01 12.53
CA VAL A 270 6.56 12.97 11.12
C VAL A 270 5.27 13.74 10.90
N GLU A 271 4.30 13.60 11.81
CA GLU A 271 3.04 14.35 11.73
C GLU A 271 3.30 15.85 11.95
N ARG A 272 4.13 16.24 12.93
CA ARG A 272 4.50 17.65 13.16
C ARG A 272 5.19 18.29 11.95
N ALA A 273 6.13 17.59 11.33
CA ALA A 273 6.80 18.07 10.11
C ALA A 273 5.83 18.15 8.92
N SER A 274 4.84 17.26 8.86
CA SER A 274 3.80 17.29 7.83
C SER A 274 2.80 18.42 8.08
N TYR A 275 2.43 18.67 9.34
CA TYR A 275 1.61 19.80 9.76
C TYR A 275 2.28 21.13 9.43
N GLN A 276 3.57 21.29 9.78
CA GLN A 276 4.33 22.50 9.47
C GLN A 276 4.40 22.79 7.96
N ARG A 277 4.55 21.74 7.13
CA ARG A 277 4.52 21.88 5.66
C ARG A 277 3.14 22.18 5.11
N ARG A 278 2.08 21.65 5.73
CA ARG A 278 0.68 21.89 5.32
C ARG A 278 0.13 23.22 5.83
N GLY A 279 0.63 23.73 6.95
CA GLY A 279 0.16 24.94 7.61
C GLY A 279 -1.21 24.83 8.29
N ALA A 280 -1.81 23.63 8.34
CA ALA A 280 -3.14 23.41 8.90
C ALA A 280 -3.33 21.95 9.37
N ASP A 281 -4.36 21.76 10.19
CA ASP A 281 -4.79 20.45 10.65
C ASP A 281 -5.18 19.54 9.49
N ARG A 282 -5.04 18.24 9.73
CA ARG A 282 -5.34 17.23 8.73
C ARG A 282 -6.85 17.17 8.47
N GLN A 283 -7.26 17.38 7.23
CA GLN A 283 -8.64 17.14 6.81
C GLN A 283 -8.98 15.65 6.94
N PRO A 284 -10.12 15.27 7.55
CA PRO A 284 -10.58 13.89 7.62
C PRO A 284 -10.60 13.25 6.22
N GLY A 285 -9.98 12.08 6.06
CA GLY A 285 -9.89 11.39 4.76
C GLY A 285 -8.73 11.81 3.85
N SER A 286 -7.96 12.84 4.19
CA SER A 286 -6.74 13.19 3.43
C SER A 286 -5.62 12.18 3.70
N ARG A 287 -5.19 11.52 2.61
CA ARG A 287 -4.27 10.38 2.57
C ARG A 287 -2.93 10.66 3.27
N GLY A 288 -2.44 9.61 3.92
CA GLY A 288 -1.12 9.53 4.52
C GLY A 288 -1.08 8.20 5.23
N GLY A 289 -0.90 7.12 4.46
CA GLY A 289 -0.59 5.81 5.02
C GLY A 289 0.72 5.89 5.80
N VAL A 290 0.91 4.96 6.73
CA VAL A 290 2.06 4.79 7.65
C VAL A 290 3.36 4.48 6.89
N PHE A 291 3.32 4.44 5.56
CA PHE A 291 4.45 4.17 4.66
C PHE A 291 4.91 5.37 3.81
N PRO A 292 5.24 6.55 4.37
CA PRO A 292 5.96 7.54 3.58
C PRO A 292 7.47 7.23 3.50
N GLN A 293 7.99 6.22 4.22
CA GLN A 293 9.43 6.07 4.45
C GLN A 293 9.93 4.68 4.04
N LYS A 294 11.06 4.66 3.31
CA LYS A 294 11.77 3.44 2.90
C LYS A 294 12.34 2.65 4.08
N LEU A 295 12.54 3.32 5.23
CA LEU A 295 13.05 2.72 6.46
C LEU A 295 11.94 2.62 7.52
N GLY A 296 11.79 1.45 8.12
CA GLY A 296 10.89 1.22 9.25
C GLY A 296 11.37 1.82 10.57
N ALA A 297 10.49 1.93 11.57
CA ALA A 297 10.85 2.48 12.89
C ALA A 297 12.08 1.80 13.53
N ARG A 298 12.17 0.47 13.40
CA ARG A 298 13.33 -0.32 13.85
C ARG A 298 14.58 -0.03 13.03
N GLU A 299 14.49 -0.16 11.70
CA GLU A 299 15.60 0.10 10.77
C GLU A 299 16.19 1.50 10.96
N ARG A 300 15.33 2.50 11.15
CA ARG A 300 15.73 3.87 11.42
C ARG A 300 16.60 3.97 12.68
N VAL A 301 16.23 3.29 13.76
CA VAL A 301 17.01 3.24 15.01
C VAL A 301 18.35 2.54 14.79
N VAL A 302 18.37 1.39 14.10
CA VAL A 302 19.62 0.66 13.80
C VAL A 302 20.59 1.55 13.03
N VAL A 303 20.16 2.10 11.90
CA VAL A 303 21.01 2.92 11.03
C VAL A 303 21.49 4.19 11.74
N ALA A 304 20.63 4.80 12.57
CA ALA A 304 21.02 5.95 13.40
C ALA A 304 22.08 5.58 14.45
N ILE A 305 21.93 4.43 15.13
CA ILE A 305 22.90 3.96 16.13
C ILE A 305 24.26 3.72 15.47
N LEU A 306 24.30 2.99 14.35
CA LEU A 306 25.56 2.69 13.66
C LEU A 306 26.32 3.97 13.27
N TYR A 307 25.60 4.96 12.74
CA TYR A 307 26.19 6.25 12.41
C TYR A 307 26.64 7.04 13.64
N LEU A 308 25.81 7.10 14.70
CA LEU A 308 26.13 7.86 15.92
C LEU A 308 27.30 7.24 16.70
N ARG A 309 27.46 5.92 16.63
CA ARG A 309 28.65 5.20 17.12
C ARG A 309 29.89 5.46 16.28
N LYS A 310 29.78 6.16 15.15
CA LYS A 310 30.87 6.40 14.18
C LYS A 310 31.43 5.11 13.55
N LEU A 311 30.62 4.04 13.42
CA LEU A 311 31.06 2.79 12.77
C LEU A 311 31.37 2.99 11.29
N CYS A 312 30.60 3.83 10.59
CA CYS A 312 30.71 4.01 9.15
C CYS A 312 30.12 5.38 8.74
N THR A 313 30.28 5.74 7.46
CA THR A 313 29.68 6.97 6.91
C THR A 313 28.24 6.75 6.46
N LEU A 314 27.52 7.84 6.20
CA LEU A 314 26.18 7.77 5.59
C LEU A 314 26.22 7.12 4.20
N ASP A 315 27.32 7.31 3.46
CA ASP A 315 27.49 6.72 2.13
C ASP A 315 27.63 5.20 2.22
N VAL A 316 28.39 4.68 3.19
CA VAL A 316 28.48 3.22 3.43
C VAL A 316 27.12 2.63 3.80
N LEU A 317 26.33 3.30 4.66
CA LEU A 317 24.99 2.82 5.00
C LEU A 317 24.03 2.87 3.80
N ALA A 318 24.16 3.86 2.92
CA ALA A 318 23.37 3.93 1.69
C ALA A 318 23.73 2.81 0.73
N ASP A 319 25.02 2.52 0.59
CA ASP A 319 25.56 1.44 -0.25
C ASP A 319 25.10 0.06 0.25
N VAL A 320 25.22 -0.20 1.56
CA VAL A 320 24.75 -1.45 2.19
C VAL A 320 23.26 -1.69 1.96
N LEU A 321 22.43 -0.64 2.07
CA LEU A 321 20.98 -0.79 1.93
C LEU A 321 20.52 -0.84 0.46
N GLY A 322 21.29 -0.26 -0.46
CA GLY A 322 21.06 -0.25 -1.91
C GLY A 322 19.86 0.58 -2.40
N ASP A 323 18.78 0.64 -1.63
CA ASP A 323 17.53 1.31 -2.01
C ASP A 323 17.27 2.62 -1.23
N VAL A 324 18.13 3.00 -0.28
CA VAL A 324 18.01 4.23 0.52
C VAL A 324 19.14 5.21 0.22
N SER A 325 18.78 6.45 -0.13
CA SER A 325 19.77 7.50 -0.40
C SER A 325 20.46 8.00 0.88
N ARG A 326 21.73 8.44 0.75
CA ARG A 326 22.51 9.09 1.80
C ARG A 326 21.75 10.22 2.50
N SER A 327 21.05 11.06 1.75
CA SER A 327 20.26 12.18 2.31
C SER A 327 19.10 11.69 3.16
N SER A 328 18.43 10.61 2.75
CA SER A 328 17.35 9.98 3.53
C SER A 328 17.89 9.43 4.85
N ILE A 329 19.07 8.80 4.84
CA ILE A 329 19.72 8.33 6.07
C ILE A 329 20.15 9.49 6.97
N GLY A 330 20.70 10.57 6.38
CA GLY A 330 21.03 11.79 7.11
C GLY A 330 19.81 12.42 7.80
N ASN A 331 18.63 12.39 7.17
CA ASN A 331 17.38 12.85 7.79
C ASN A 331 17.01 11.97 8.99
N VAL A 332 17.09 10.65 8.83
CA VAL A 332 16.83 9.69 9.90
C VAL A 332 17.71 9.95 11.12
N VAL A 333 19.01 10.15 10.91
CA VAL A 333 19.96 10.48 12.00
C VAL A 333 19.56 11.78 12.70
N ARG A 334 19.22 12.82 11.95
CA ARG A 334 18.79 14.12 12.52
C ARG A 334 17.50 14.01 13.33
N GLU A 335 16.59 13.12 12.92
CA GLU A 335 15.32 12.88 13.61
C GLU A 335 15.52 12.05 14.90
N ILE A 336 16.39 11.03 14.87
CA ILE A 336 16.56 10.09 16.00
C ILE A 336 17.56 10.57 17.05
N ARG A 337 18.63 11.28 16.66
CA ARG A 337 19.64 11.79 17.60
C ARG A 337 19.04 12.56 18.79
N PRO A 338 18.12 13.53 18.63
CA PRO A 338 17.55 14.25 19.77
C PRO A 338 16.74 13.32 20.67
N LEU A 339 15.99 12.37 20.11
CA LEU A 339 15.20 11.40 20.88
C LEU A 339 16.08 10.50 21.76
N LEU A 340 17.26 10.12 21.27
CA LEU A 340 18.24 9.37 22.05
C LEU A 340 18.92 10.25 23.11
N ALA A 341 19.27 11.50 22.75
CA ALA A 341 19.91 12.43 23.67
C ALA A 341 19.03 12.78 24.87
N GLU A 342 17.75 13.08 24.64
CA GLU A 342 16.76 13.36 25.71
C GLU A 342 16.62 12.19 26.69
N GLY A 343 16.77 10.95 26.21
CA GLY A 343 16.68 9.75 27.05
C GLY A 343 18.00 9.34 27.70
N GLY A 344 19.12 10.02 27.43
CA GLY A 344 20.45 9.59 27.87
C GLY A 344 20.94 8.29 27.21
N LEU A 345 20.49 8.01 25.98
CA LEU A 345 20.66 6.73 25.27
C LEU A 345 21.60 6.84 24.07
N LEU A 346 22.44 7.88 24.04
CA LEU A 346 23.42 8.02 22.97
C LEU A 346 24.45 6.88 23.10
N PRO A 347 24.66 6.11 22.02
CA PRO A 347 25.56 4.98 22.11
C PRO A 347 27.03 5.45 22.16
N PRO A 348 27.91 4.74 22.87
CA PRO A 348 29.33 5.09 22.92
C PRO A 348 29.98 4.91 21.54
N PRO A 349 31.05 5.67 21.22
CA PRO A 349 31.75 5.50 19.96
C PRO A 349 32.34 4.08 19.83
N ALA A 350 32.28 3.52 18.63
CA ALA A 350 32.92 2.25 18.33
C ALA A 350 34.43 2.41 18.20
N THR A 351 35.15 1.34 18.51
CA THR A 351 36.61 1.25 18.40
C THR A 351 37.06 1.10 16.95
N THR A 352 36.27 0.39 16.13
CA THR A 352 36.55 0.11 14.73
C THR A 352 35.62 0.90 13.82
N ARG A 353 36.17 1.40 12.70
CA ARG A 353 35.43 2.10 11.66
C ARG A 353 35.58 1.37 10.32
N TYR A 354 34.45 0.97 9.75
CA TYR A 354 34.34 0.28 8.46
C TYR A 354 34.17 1.30 7.33
N ARG A 355 34.88 1.09 6.21
CA ARG A 355 34.93 2.02 5.08
C ARG A 355 34.10 1.58 3.89
N THR A 356 33.71 0.31 3.83
CA THR A 356 32.93 -0.27 2.74
C THR A 356 31.73 -1.06 3.25
N ALA A 357 30.75 -1.27 2.38
CA ALA A 357 29.56 -2.06 2.71
C ALA A 357 29.89 -3.52 3.04
N THR A 358 30.82 -4.10 2.28
CA THR A 358 31.28 -5.49 2.45
C THR A 358 32.00 -5.68 3.78
N GLU A 359 32.91 -4.77 4.15
CA GLU A 359 33.57 -4.80 5.47
C GLU A 359 32.57 -4.73 6.62
N LEU A 360 31.56 -3.86 6.53
CA LEU A 360 30.58 -3.69 7.59
C LEU A 360 29.70 -4.93 7.77
N LEU A 361 29.31 -5.60 6.68
CA LEU A 361 28.54 -6.83 6.74
C LEU A 361 29.38 -8.02 7.24
N ALA A 362 30.60 -8.17 6.74
CA ALA A 362 31.51 -9.22 7.21
C ALA A 362 31.78 -9.15 8.71
N ALA A 363 31.89 -7.93 9.27
CA ALA A 363 32.08 -7.73 10.71
C ALA A 363 30.91 -8.19 11.59
N ALA A 364 29.72 -8.38 11.01
CA ALA A 364 28.57 -8.98 11.71
C ALA A 364 28.61 -10.51 11.69
N ASP A 365 29.26 -11.10 10.69
CA ASP A 365 29.26 -12.54 10.41
C ASP A 365 30.47 -13.27 11.01
N GLU A 366 31.51 -12.55 11.44
CA GLU A 366 32.63 -13.14 12.19
C GLU A 366 32.12 -13.73 13.53
N GLU A 367 31.81 -15.02 13.52
CA GLU A 367 31.69 -15.88 14.69
C GLU A 367 32.95 -15.74 15.56
N THR A 368 32.75 -15.66 16.87
CA THR A 368 33.83 -15.80 17.84
C THR A 368 34.43 -17.20 17.74
N ASP A 369 35.41 -17.39 16.87
CA ASP A 369 36.55 -18.29 17.11
C ASP A 369 37.41 -17.65 18.20
N THR A 370 36.89 -17.66 19.44
CA THR A 370 37.73 -17.49 20.62
C THR A 370 37.84 -18.87 21.24
N PRO A 371 38.95 -19.60 21.06
CA PRO A 371 39.16 -20.85 21.75
C PRO A 371 39.31 -20.52 23.23
N THR A 372 38.35 -20.98 24.04
CA THR A 372 38.49 -21.05 25.49
C THR A 372 39.73 -21.88 25.79
N SER A 373 40.80 -21.23 26.26
CA SER A 373 41.93 -21.88 26.92
C SER A 373 41.76 -21.78 28.42
#